data_AF-A0A7C6C9C2-F1
#
_entry.id   AF-A0A7C6C9C2-F1
#
_cell.length_a   1.000
_cell.length_b   1.000
_cell.length_c   1.000
_cell.angle_alpha   90.00
_cell.angle_beta   90.00
_cell.angle_gamma   90.00
#
_symmetry.space_group_name_H-M   'P 1'
#
loop_
_entity.id
_entity.type
_entity.pdbx_description
1 polymer ?
#
loop_
_entity_poly.entity_id
_entity_poly.type
_entity_poly.pdbx_seq_one_letter_code
_entity_poly.pdbx_strand_id
1 'polypeptide(L)'
;MIQFMDEKDRPKDWPATYSEARLSEVFNYIKIFKDNPTFENKEVLLSLVNQTDLNEGDTRGIHRITEYEVTLINSIYLESLLLQAHDIKIYLYRHISKKIFTNKWASISLNKENYGINNEYQNLIMQLKIFALTYHYFITDKDKSYVYKIKDVTNNILKNENKEQVMDYIHHLNIMIYDLSYSNSSLLFEFLNFSREELLVLFEMQSNLLKKYEVNPIKRPLFGLLNLTLTNWILRSRNNYNTSFLYKCISTASTKKISKNNEVWMQRIQLLNDKREGKVVKELFKNKQWLKHDWVKSVDLDLDRTSFVSSFCRDKPNDIMMKKYGKNIYGYKNDIIRSHLSPIYKLRDKHVTFGHVINYDIIYSRDEFKEEINFLCDVINLYEISESDKNHFLNSIIKYWLLSIKDEKWSYEKERRYEIFANEDISYIESVIDDSFLKVKSFLFTIPDFIVPGSSNYHIIKNNRKNKLNALSTKSFVFCNDCLFSDFDYGVKFLKEEYLCKNCNSNRVEFINKEPLLKS
;
A
#
# COMPACT_ATOMS: atom_id res chain seq x y z
N MET A 1 -21.54 -0.70 -20.56
CA MET A 1 -20.91 -1.76 -21.38
C MET A 1 -19.42 -1.44 -21.41
N ILE A 2 -18.56 -2.27 -20.82
CA ILE A 2 -17.11 -1.99 -20.78
C ILE A 2 -16.57 -2.33 -22.17
N GLN A 3 -16.15 -1.31 -22.91
CA GLN A 3 -15.52 -1.48 -24.21
C GLN A 3 -14.13 -2.09 -23.95
N PHE A 4 -13.90 -3.31 -24.43
CA PHE A 4 -12.56 -3.88 -24.45
C PHE A 4 -11.71 -3.08 -25.44
N MET A 5 -10.43 -2.91 -25.09
CA MET A 5 -9.46 -2.09 -25.81
C MET A 5 -9.44 -2.44 -27.31
N ASP A 6 -9.88 -1.51 -28.18
CA ASP A 6 -9.66 -1.61 -29.63
C ASP A 6 -8.39 -0.84 -29.98
N GLU A 7 -7.40 -1.52 -30.57
CA GLU A 7 -6.14 -0.88 -30.99
C GLU A 7 -6.37 0.24 -32.01
N LYS A 8 -7.51 0.25 -32.70
CA LYS A 8 -7.88 1.30 -33.67
C LYS A 8 -8.12 2.66 -33.02
N ASP A 9 -8.46 2.70 -31.73
CA ASP A 9 -8.73 3.94 -30.99
C ASP A 9 -7.44 4.53 -30.38
N ARG A 10 -6.30 3.86 -30.55
CA ARG A 10 -5.01 4.33 -30.06
C ARG A 10 -4.57 5.59 -30.83
N PRO A 11 -4.24 6.71 -30.13
CA PRO A 11 -3.71 7.90 -30.79
C PRO A 11 -2.44 7.58 -31.58
N LYS A 12 -2.28 8.19 -32.76
CA LYS A 12 -1.14 7.93 -33.67
C LYS A 12 0.23 8.21 -33.03
N ASP A 13 0.28 9.19 -32.13
CA ASP A 13 1.48 9.61 -31.41
C ASP A 13 1.61 8.93 -30.04
N TRP A 14 0.82 7.88 -29.74
CA TRP A 14 0.88 7.19 -28.46
C TRP A 14 2.07 6.22 -28.37
N PRO A 15 2.87 6.24 -27.27
CA PRO A 15 2.76 7.18 -26.15
C PRO A 15 3.46 8.52 -26.46
N ALA A 16 2.79 9.63 -26.15
CA ALA A 16 3.35 10.97 -26.28
C ALA A 16 4.05 11.46 -25.00
N THR A 17 3.82 10.77 -23.87
CA THR A 17 4.43 11.12 -22.57
C THR A 17 4.96 9.89 -21.84
N TYR A 18 5.88 10.10 -20.89
CA TYR A 18 6.32 9.07 -19.95
C TYR A 18 5.16 8.42 -19.18
N SER A 19 4.11 9.20 -18.88
CA SER A 19 2.94 8.70 -18.15
C SER A 19 2.12 7.73 -19.01
N GLU A 20 1.91 8.05 -20.29
CA GLU A 20 1.23 7.18 -21.27
C GLU A 20 2.04 5.91 -21.54
N ALA A 21 3.36 6.06 -21.68
CA ALA A 21 4.28 4.93 -21.84
C ALA A 21 4.22 4.01 -20.62
N ARG A 22 4.22 4.57 -19.40
CA ARG A 22 4.14 3.78 -18.17
C ARG A 22 2.84 2.99 -18.06
N LEU A 23 1.69 3.61 -18.37
CA LEU A 23 0.41 2.88 -18.39
C LEU A 23 0.43 1.71 -19.37
N SER A 24 1.00 1.91 -20.56
CA SER A 24 1.12 0.85 -21.58
C SER A 24 1.99 -0.30 -21.09
N GLU A 25 3.14 0.02 -20.48
CA GLU A 25 4.05 -0.98 -19.89
C GLU A 25 3.40 -1.75 -18.74
N VAL A 26 2.66 -1.08 -17.85
CA VAL A 26 1.92 -1.75 -16.77
C VAL A 26 0.92 -2.75 -17.33
N PHE A 27 0.14 -2.36 -18.35
CA PHE A 27 -0.81 -3.27 -18.97
C PHE A 27 -0.14 -4.47 -19.67
N ASN A 28 0.98 -4.23 -20.37
CA ASN A 28 1.75 -5.30 -21.00
C ASN A 28 2.31 -6.27 -19.96
N TYR A 29 2.89 -5.77 -18.87
CA TYR A 29 3.46 -6.62 -17.82
C TYR A 29 2.41 -7.36 -16.99
N ILE A 30 1.18 -6.85 -16.88
CA ILE A 30 0.05 -7.61 -16.34
C ILE A 30 -0.19 -8.87 -17.19
N LYS A 31 -0.19 -8.75 -18.52
CA LYS A 31 -0.37 -9.91 -19.42
C LYS A 31 0.79 -10.90 -19.28
N ILE A 32 2.03 -10.40 -19.34
CA ILE A 32 3.25 -11.22 -19.16
C ILE A 32 3.21 -11.97 -17.82
N PHE A 33 2.82 -11.29 -16.74
CA PHE A 33 2.73 -11.91 -15.41
C PHE A 33 1.62 -12.97 -15.34
N LYS A 34 0.45 -12.72 -15.95
CA LYS A 34 -0.64 -13.71 -16.00
C LYS A 34 -0.21 -14.99 -16.73
N ASP A 35 0.52 -14.83 -17.84
CA ASP A 35 0.97 -15.96 -18.66
C ASP A 35 2.16 -16.68 -18.02
N ASN A 36 3.06 -15.95 -17.37
CA ASN A 36 4.24 -16.49 -16.71
C ASN A 36 4.43 -15.86 -15.30
N PRO A 37 3.73 -16.39 -14.27
CA PRO A 37 3.64 -15.76 -12.95
C PRO A 37 4.86 -16.04 -12.05
N THR A 38 6.03 -15.57 -12.45
CA THR A 38 7.28 -15.73 -11.69
C THR A 38 7.57 -14.55 -10.76
N PHE A 39 8.46 -14.74 -9.78
CA PHE A 39 8.91 -13.66 -8.90
C PHE A 39 9.66 -12.55 -9.64
N GLU A 40 10.32 -12.85 -10.77
CA GLU A 40 10.94 -11.84 -11.64
C GLU A 40 9.89 -10.98 -12.35
N ASN A 41 8.88 -11.60 -12.96
CA ASN A 41 7.81 -10.85 -13.61
C ASN A 41 6.99 -10.05 -12.60
N LYS A 42 6.80 -10.60 -11.40
CA LYS A 42 6.24 -9.87 -10.25
C LYS A 42 7.10 -8.65 -9.89
N GLU A 43 8.42 -8.78 -9.80
CA GLU A 43 9.31 -7.66 -9.46
C GLU A 43 9.23 -6.55 -10.49
N VAL A 44 9.21 -6.88 -11.79
CA VAL A 44 9.08 -5.87 -12.84
C VAL A 44 7.73 -5.15 -12.71
N LEU A 45 6.64 -5.90 -12.57
CA LEU A 45 5.30 -5.34 -12.42
C LEU A 45 5.20 -4.42 -11.19
N LEU A 46 5.67 -4.87 -10.03
CA LEU A 46 5.69 -4.06 -8.80
C LEU A 46 6.56 -2.82 -8.96
N SER A 47 7.70 -2.94 -9.63
CA SER A 47 8.60 -1.81 -9.86
C SER A 47 8.03 -0.75 -10.80
N LEU A 48 7.13 -1.11 -11.72
CA LEU A 48 6.45 -0.15 -12.60
C LEU A 48 5.41 0.69 -11.85
N VAL A 49 4.76 0.11 -10.83
CA VAL A 49 3.65 0.74 -10.10
C VAL A 49 4.07 1.39 -8.77
N ASN A 50 5.16 0.93 -8.17
CA ASN A 50 5.69 1.47 -6.92
C ASN A 50 6.85 2.43 -7.18
N GLN A 51 6.61 3.71 -6.86
CA GLN A 51 7.66 4.73 -6.84
C GLN A 51 8.36 4.73 -5.50
N THR A 52 9.67 4.91 -5.52
CA THR A 52 10.51 5.00 -4.31
C THR A 52 10.61 6.45 -3.82
N ASP A 53 10.21 7.42 -4.64
CA ASP A 53 10.30 8.85 -4.36
C ASP A 53 9.17 9.62 -5.05
N LEU A 54 8.70 10.71 -4.43
CA LEU A 54 7.67 11.61 -4.98
C LEU A 54 8.09 12.18 -6.33
N ASN A 55 9.38 12.45 -6.48
CA ASN A 55 9.95 13.14 -7.61
C ASN A 55 10.65 12.20 -8.61
N GLU A 56 10.43 10.89 -8.52
CA GLU A 56 11.04 9.90 -9.42
C GLU A 56 10.60 10.06 -10.89
N GLY A 57 9.38 10.55 -11.11
CA GLY A 57 8.80 10.75 -12.43
C GLY A 57 8.93 12.18 -12.95
N ASP A 58 9.22 12.33 -14.24
CA ASP A 58 9.20 13.61 -14.96
C ASP A 58 7.78 13.89 -15.45
N THR A 59 7.31 15.11 -15.25
CA THR A 59 5.97 15.58 -15.64
C THR A 59 5.99 16.59 -16.76
N ARG A 60 7.17 16.92 -17.30
CA ARG A 60 7.30 17.83 -18.43
C ARG A 60 6.79 17.15 -19.71
N GLY A 61 6.21 17.95 -20.60
CA GLY A 61 5.69 17.50 -21.89
C GLY A 61 4.22 17.88 -22.09
N ILE A 62 3.62 17.34 -23.15
CA ILE A 62 2.22 17.58 -23.52
C ILE A 62 1.31 17.06 -22.42
N HIS A 63 0.37 17.88 -21.97
CA HIS A 63 -0.67 17.46 -21.04
C HIS A 63 -1.96 17.16 -21.81
N ARG A 64 -2.34 15.89 -21.87
CA ARG A 64 -3.62 15.43 -22.43
C ARG A 64 -4.18 14.26 -21.63
N ILE A 65 -5.47 14.05 -21.79
CA ILE A 65 -6.22 12.86 -21.38
C ILE A 65 -7.02 12.45 -22.61
N THR A 66 -6.98 11.17 -22.97
CA THR A 66 -7.65 10.63 -24.16
C THR A 66 -8.62 9.52 -23.77
N GLU A 67 -9.60 9.23 -24.62
CA GLU A 67 -10.52 8.09 -24.41
C GLU A 67 -9.75 6.75 -24.35
N TYR A 68 -8.68 6.62 -25.14
CA TYR A 68 -7.77 5.46 -25.09
C TYR A 68 -7.08 5.34 -23.72
N GLU A 69 -6.59 6.44 -23.15
CA GLU A 69 -5.99 6.44 -21.80
C GLU A 69 -7.00 5.95 -20.74
N VAL A 70 -8.24 6.44 -20.81
CA VAL A 70 -9.31 6.02 -19.88
C VAL A 70 -9.67 4.55 -20.04
N THR A 71 -9.77 4.07 -21.28
CA THR A 71 -10.03 2.65 -21.58
C THR A 71 -8.91 1.75 -21.05
N LEU A 72 -7.65 2.20 -21.18
CA LEU A 72 -6.49 1.49 -20.65
C LEU A 72 -6.49 1.48 -19.11
N ILE A 73 -6.80 2.61 -18.46
CA ILE A 73 -6.95 2.69 -16.99
C ILE A 73 -8.01 1.70 -16.50
N ASN A 74 -9.18 1.68 -17.15
CA ASN A 74 -10.26 0.75 -16.80
C ASN A 74 -9.84 -0.71 -16.98
N SER A 75 -9.15 -1.03 -18.07
CA SER A 75 -8.65 -2.38 -18.36
C SER A 75 -7.63 -2.84 -17.32
N ILE A 76 -6.66 -1.99 -16.98
CA ILE A 76 -5.67 -2.26 -15.94
C ILE A 76 -6.36 -2.49 -14.59
N TYR A 77 -7.37 -1.67 -14.25
CA TYR A 77 -8.09 -1.83 -12.99
C TYR A 77 -8.79 -3.19 -12.91
N LEU A 78 -9.53 -3.58 -13.94
CA LEU A 78 -10.25 -4.86 -13.95
C LEU A 78 -9.30 -6.05 -13.82
N GLU A 79 -8.17 -6.01 -14.53
CA GLU A 79 -7.14 -7.03 -14.41
C GLU A 79 -6.52 -7.06 -13.00
N SER A 80 -6.27 -5.90 -12.40
CA SER A 80 -5.75 -5.82 -11.03
C SER A 80 -6.73 -6.37 -9.99
N LEU A 81 -8.04 -6.27 -10.25
CA LEU A 81 -9.08 -6.85 -9.39
C LEU A 81 -9.01 -8.39 -9.43
N LEU A 82 -8.87 -8.98 -10.63
CA LEU A 82 -8.73 -10.43 -10.80
C LEU A 82 -7.45 -10.96 -10.17
N LEU A 83 -6.35 -10.21 -10.30
CA LEU A 83 -5.06 -10.56 -9.71
C LEU A 83 -5.01 -10.33 -8.18
N GLN A 84 -5.95 -9.59 -7.59
CA GLN A 84 -5.83 -9.02 -6.23
C GLN A 84 -4.56 -8.17 -6.04
N ALA A 85 -4.13 -7.48 -7.10
CA ALA A 85 -2.91 -6.67 -7.12
C ALA A 85 -3.20 -5.23 -6.65
N HIS A 86 -3.27 -5.02 -5.33
CA HIS A 86 -3.65 -3.72 -4.75
C HIS A 86 -2.73 -2.55 -5.12
N ASP A 87 -1.42 -2.77 -5.24
CA ASP A 87 -0.47 -1.72 -5.62
C ASP A 87 -0.76 -1.15 -7.02
N ILE A 88 -1.28 -1.96 -7.94
CA ILE A 88 -1.67 -1.51 -9.29
C ILE A 88 -2.87 -0.57 -9.19
N LYS A 89 -3.86 -0.90 -8.35
CA LYS A 89 -5.01 -0.02 -8.11
C LYS A 89 -4.57 1.30 -7.51
N ILE A 90 -3.72 1.25 -6.48
CA ILE A 90 -3.14 2.44 -5.85
C ILE A 90 -2.37 3.29 -6.87
N TYR A 91 -1.62 2.66 -7.78
CA TYR A 91 -0.97 3.36 -8.89
C TYR A 91 -1.96 4.09 -9.80
N LEU A 92 -3.11 3.48 -10.14
CA LEU A 92 -4.14 4.15 -10.94
C LEU A 92 -4.76 5.35 -10.22
N TYR A 93 -5.05 5.23 -8.92
CA TYR A 93 -5.49 6.38 -8.11
C TYR A 93 -4.45 7.51 -8.11
N ARG A 94 -3.16 7.18 -8.03
CA ARG A 94 -2.06 8.15 -8.11
C ARG A 94 -1.96 8.81 -9.48
N HIS A 95 -2.13 8.01 -10.53
CA HIS A 95 -2.09 8.49 -11.90
C HIS A 95 -3.22 9.50 -12.16
N ILE A 96 -4.44 9.16 -11.74
CA ILE A 96 -5.61 10.03 -11.85
C ILE A 96 -5.40 11.33 -11.04
N SER A 97 -4.96 11.23 -9.77
CA SER A 97 -4.75 12.42 -8.93
C SER A 97 -3.72 13.37 -9.52
N LYS A 98 -2.62 12.83 -10.05
CA LYS A 98 -1.55 13.61 -10.71
C LYS A 98 -2.05 14.31 -11.97
N LYS A 99 -2.87 13.63 -12.79
CA LYS A 99 -3.49 14.22 -13.99
C LYS A 99 -4.46 15.34 -13.63
N ILE A 100 -5.31 15.15 -12.62
CA ILE A 100 -6.24 16.18 -12.14
C ILE A 100 -5.48 17.41 -11.62
N PHE A 101 -4.44 17.18 -10.80
CA PHE A 101 -3.59 18.26 -10.29
C PHE A 101 -2.91 19.03 -11.42
N THR A 102 -2.36 18.33 -12.42
CA THR A 102 -1.70 18.97 -13.57
C THR A 102 -2.70 19.75 -14.43
N ASN A 103 -3.89 19.21 -14.68
CA ASN A 103 -4.95 19.90 -15.42
C ASN A 103 -5.39 21.19 -14.73
N LYS A 104 -5.49 21.17 -13.39
CA LYS A 104 -5.73 22.38 -12.59
C LYS A 104 -4.66 23.44 -12.84
N TRP A 105 -3.38 23.10 -12.73
CA TRP A 105 -2.28 24.06 -12.93
C TRP A 105 -2.20 24.57 -14.37
N ALA A 106 -2.42 23.71 -15.36
CA ALA A 106 -2.51 24.12 -16.76
C ALA A 106 -3.65 25.10 -16.98
N SER A 107 -4.83 24.85 -16.40
CA SER A 107 -5.99 25.72 -16.51
C SER A 107 -5.77 27.08 -15.87
N ILE A 108 -5.16 27.12 -14.68
CA ILE A 108 -4.75 28.36 -14.01
C ILE A 108 -3.75 29.14 -14.89
N SER A 109 -2.75 28.46 -15.45
CA SER A 109 -1.74 29.08 -16.32
C SER A 109 -2.33 29.66 -17.61
N LEU A 110 -3.47 29.12 -18.05
CA LEU A 110 -4.22 29.58 -19.23
C LEU A 110 -5.35 30.57 -18.87
N ASN A 111 -5.42 31.06 -17.62
CA ASN A 111 -6.47 31.97 -17.13
C ASN A 111 -7.91 31.46 -17.38
N LYS A 112 -8.15 30.15 -17.30
CA LYS A 112 -9.51 29.59 -17.37
C LYS A 112 -10.22 29.77 -16.03
N GLU A 113 -11.31 30.53 -16.02
CA GLU A 113 -12.11 30.82 -14.81
C GLU A 113 -12.78 29.57 -14.22
N ASN A 114 -13.14 28.60 -15.05
CA ASN A 114 -13.71 27.32 -14.65
C ASN A 114 -12.91 26.16 -15.27
N TYR A 115 -12.33 25.30 -14.45
CA TYR A 115 -11.78 24.03 -14.89
C TYR A 115 -12.56 22.90 -14.23
N GLY A 116 -13.44 22.27 -14.99
CA GLY A 116 -14.12 21.05 -14.56
C GLY A 116 -13.19 19.84 -14.61
N ILE A 117 -13.73 18.72 -14.18
CA ILE A 117 -13.13 17.41 -14.46
C ILE A 117 -13.15 17.20 -15.96
N ASN A 118 -12.05 16.66 -16.48
CA ASN A 118 -11.93 16.31 -17.89
C ASN A 118 -13.06 15.35 -18.32
N ASN A 119 -13.71 15.61 -19.46
CA ASN A 119 -14.94 14.92 -19.86
C ASN A 119 -14.73 13.42 -20.06
N GLU A 120 -13.55 13.02 -20.51
CA GLU A 120 -13.18 11.64 -20.78
C GLU A 120 -13.23 10.80 -19.48
N TYR A 121 -12.99 11.41 -18.31
CA TYR A 121 -13.13 10.74 -17.01
C TYR A 121 -14.57 10.36 -16.65
N GLN A 122 -15.57 10.84 -17.39
CA GLN A 122 -16.94 10.33 -17.24
C GLN A 122 -17.05 8.84 -17.56
N ASN A 123 -16.13 8.32 -18.37
CA ASN A 123 -16.06 6.92 -18.80
C ASN A 123 -15.18 6.04 -17.89
N LEU A 124 -14.61 6.60 -16.82
CA LEU A 124 -13.94 5.78 -15.80
C LEU A 124 -14.96 4.84 -15.13
N ILE A 125 -14.51 3.65 -14.76
CA ILE A 125 -15.28 2.78 -13.86
C ILE A 125 -15.63 3.52 -12.57
N MET A 126 -16.78 3.18 -11.98
CA MET A 126 -17.43 4.02 -10.98
C MET A 126 -16.54 4.39 -9.78
N GLN A 127 -15.82 3.45 -9.17
CA GLN A 127 -14.94 3.73 -8.03
C GLN A 127 -13.75 4.66 -8.37
N LEU A 128 -13.25 4.62 -9.60
CA LEU A 128 -12.21 5.56 -10.06
C LEU A 128 -12.83 6.92 -10.39
N LYS A 129 -14.06 6.94 -10.91
CA LYS A 129 -14.84 8.15 -11.18
C LYS A 129 -15.20 8.89 -9.90
N ILE A 130 -15.66 8.18 -8.87
CA ILE A 130 -15.94 8.75 -7.53
C ILE A 130 -14.66 9.37 -6.96
N PHE A 131 -13.52 8.68 -7.07
CA PHE A 131 -12.24 9.22 -6.64
C PHE A 131 -11.86 10.49 -7.41
N ALA A 132 -11.93 10.45 -8.74
CA ALA A 132 -11.62 11.59 -9.60
C ALA A 132 -12.46 12.81 -9.22
N LEU A 133 -13.75 12.60 -8.96
CA LEU A 133 -14.69 13.65 -8.54
C LEU A 133 -14.36 14.23 -7.17
N THR A 134 -14.24 13.37 -6.17
CA THR A 134 -13.94 13.80 -4.78
C THR A 134 -12.58 14.47 -4.69
N TYR A 135 -11.57 13.96 -5.39
CA TYR A 135 -10.22 14.52 -5.39
C TYR A 135 -10.16 15.87 -6.10
N HIS A 136 -10.89 16.03 -7.21
CA HIS A 136 -11.01 17.32 -7.89
C HIS A 136 -11.54 18.40 -6.94
N TYR A 137 -12.69 18.16 -6.29
CA TYR A 137 -13.27 19.11 -5.32
C TYR A 137 -12.35 19.38 -4.13
N PHE A 138 -11.63 18.35 -3.67
CA PHE A 138 -10.65 18.52 -2.60
C PHE A 138 -9.53 19.49 -2.97
N ILE A 139 -8.95 19.35 -4.17
CA ILE A 139 -7.87 20.24 -4.57
C ILE A 139 -8.35 21.61 -5.04
N THR A 140 -9.59 21.75 -5.53
CA THR A 140 -10.16 23.03 -5.99
C THR A 140 -10.56 23.92 -4.83
N ASP A 141 -11.34 23.38 -3.89
CA ASP A 141 -12.02 24.17 -2.87
C ASP A 141 -11.07 24.52 -1.71
N LYS A 142 -10.18 23.59 -1.35
CA LYS A 142 -9.15 23.73 -0.28
C LYS A 142 -9.68 24.21 1.09
N ASP A 143 -10.93 23.97 1.38
CA ASP A 143 -11.65 24.38 2.60
C ASP A 143 -11.71 23.28 3.67
N LYS A 144 -11.60 22.01 3.27
CA LYS A 144 -11.72 20.84 4.17
C LYS A 144 -10.74 19.74 3.80
N SER A 145 -10.51 18.83 4.74
CA SER A 145 -9.75 17.60 4.46
C SER A 145 -10.51 16.66 3.52
N TYR A 146 -9.78 15.68 2.99
CA TYR A 146 -10.30 14.82 1.93
C TYR A 146 -11.50 13.97 2.38
N VAL A 147 -11.54 13.50 3.64
CA VAL A 147 -12.68 12.72 4.15
C VAL A 147 -13.99 13.52 4.12
N TYR A 148 -13.96 14.79 4.51
CA TYR A 148 -15.14 15.64 4.48
C TYR A 148 -15.57 15.94 3.05
N LYS A 149 -14.62 16.00 2.11
CA LYS A 149 -14.94 16.13 0.68
C LYS A 149 -15.59 14.89 0.10
N ILE A 150 -15.16 13.69 0.50
CA ILE A 150 -15.88 12.45 0.16
C ILE A 150 -17.32 12.54 0.67
N LYS A 151 -17.53 12.99 1.91
CA LYS A 151 -18.86 13.14 2.53
C LYS A 151 -19.73 14.16 1.81
N ASP A 152 -19.21 15.35 1.52
CA ASP A 152 -19.94 16.44 0.86
C ASP A 152 -20.37 16.03 -0.56
N VAL A 153 -19.44 15.48 -1.35
CA VAL A 153 -19.70 15.03 -2.72
C VAL A 153 -20.72 13.89 -2.72
N THR A 154 -20.56 12.91 -1.82
CA THR A 154 -21.52 11.81 -1.66
C THR A 154 -22.91 12.34 -1.35
N ASN A 155 -23.06 13.24 -0.37
CA ASN A 155 -24.36 13.82 -0.03
C ASN A 155 -24.99 14.59 -1.19
N ASN A 156 -24.20 15.23 -2.04
CA ASN A 156 -24.71 15.95 -3.21
C ASN A 156 -25.19 15.01 -4.31
N ILE A 157 -24.46 13.93 -4.59
CA ILE A 157 -24.87 12.92 -5.57
C ILE A 157 -26.19 12.27 -5.13
N LEU A 158 -26.29 11.89 -3.86
CA LEU A 158 -27.47 11.20 -3.32
C LEU A 158 -28.76 12.03 -3.29
N LYS A 159 -28.72 13.35 -3.54
CA LYS A 159 -29.92 14.19 -3.60
C LYS A 159 -30.75 14.00 -4.88
N ASN A 160 -30.11 13.58 -5.97
CA ASN A 160 -30.69 13.63 -7.32
C ASN A 160 -30.79 12.25 -8.01
N GLU A 161 -30.40 11.18 -7.33
CA GLU A 161 -30.29 9.83 -7.91
C GLU A 161 -31.44 8.93 -7.44
N ASN A 162 -31.85 7.98 -8.29
CA ASN A 162 -32.86 6.99 -7.92
C ASN A 162 -32.27 5.89 -7.01
N LYS A 163 -33.12 5.06 -6.39
CA LYS A 163 -32.68 4.04 -5.40
C LYS A 163 -31.65 3.06 -5.99
N GLU A 164 -31.77 2.66 -7.25
CA GLU A 164 -30.84 1.72 -7.90
C GLU A 164 -29.46 2.36 -8.12
N GLN A 165 -29.43 3.57 -8.68
CA GLN A 165 -28.21 4.35 -8.90
C GLN A 165 -27.47 4.63 -7.58
N VAL A 166 -28.23 4.89 -6.52
CA VAL A 166 -27.66 5.07 -5.18
C VAL A 166 -27.03 3.78 -4.65
N MET A 167 -27.68 2.63 -4.82
CA MET A 167 -27.14 1.35 -4.35
C MET A 167 -25.84 1.00 -5.07
N ASP A 168 -25.78 1.24 -6.38
CA ASP A 168 -24.55 1.09 -7.17
C ASP A 168 -23.45 2.04 -6.70
N TYR A 169 -23.78 3.31 -6.47
CA TYR A 169 -22.85 4.29 -5.91
C TYR A 169 -22.30 3.86 -4.54
N ILE A 170 -23.15 3.38 -3.63
CA ILE A 170 -22.73 2.90 -2.29
C ILE A 170 -21.78 1.71 -2.43
N HIS A 171 -22.06 0.77 -3.32
CA HIS A 171 -21.18 -0.36 -3.58
C HIS A 171 -19.78 0.11 -4.03
N HIS A 172 -19.73 0.98 -5.03
CA HIS A 172 -18.47 1.47 -5.59
C HIS A 172 -17.72 2.44 -4.66
N LEU A 173 -18.42 3.22 -3.83
CA LEU A 173 -17.83 4.03 -2.77
C LEU A 173 -17.10 3.15 -1.75
N ASN A 174 -17.71 2.04 -1.33
CA ASN A 174 -17.08 1.10 -0.41
C ASN A 174 -15.85 0.43 -1.03
N ILE A 175 -15.90 0.08 -2.33
CA ILE A 175 -14.73 -0.43 -3.06
C ILE A 175 -13.61 0.60 -3.12
N MET A 176 -13.91 1.87 -3.42
CA MET A 176 -12.92 2.94 -3.44
C MET A 176 -12.23 3.09 -2.07
N ILE A 177 -13.02 3.16 -0.99
CA ILE A 177 -12.49 3.30 0.38
C ILE A 177 -11.62 2.09 0.76
N TYR A 178 -12.05 0.88 0.36
CA TYR A 178 -11.28 -0.34 0.55
C TYR A 178 -9.96 -0.30 -0.23
N ASP A 179 -9.98 0.05 -1.52
CA ASP A 179 -8.78 0.08 -2.34
C ASP A 179 -7.77 1.11 -1.77
N LEU A 180 -8.23 2.32 -1.40
CA LEU A 180 -7.38 3.36 -0.82
C LEU A 180 -6.74 2.95 0.53
N SER A 181 -7.36 2.03 1.27
CA SER A 181 -6.80 1.49 2.52
C SER A 181 -5.47 0.76 2.32
N TYR A 182 -5.14 0.35 1.09
CA TYR A 182 -3.89 -0.32 0.72
C TYR A 182 -2.75 0.63 0.35
N SER A 183 -2.94 1.96 0.44
CA SER A 183 -1.86 2.90 0.15
C SER A 183 -0.56 2.53 0.89
N ASN A 184 0.53 2.40 0.15
CA ASN A 184 1.81 1.91 0.67
C ASN A 184 2.83 3.03 0.95
N SER A 185 2.43 4.29 0.74
CA SER A 185 3.28 5.45 1.01
C SER A 185 2.44 6.64 1.44
N SER A 186 2.61 7.01 2.70
CA SER A 186 2.05 8.21 3.31
C SER A 186 2.66 9.50 2.73
N LEU A 187 3.82 9.41 2.05
CA LEU A 187 4.44 10.52 1.31
C LEU A 187 3.74 10.74 -0.05
N LEU A 188 3.46 9.66 -0.79
CA LEU A 188 2.80 9.74 -2.11
C LEU A 188 1.31 10.08 -2.01
N PHE A 189 0.69 9.78 -0.87
CA PHE A 189 -0.72 9.99 -0.60
C PHE A 189 -0.97 10.63 0.77
N GLU A 190 -0.32 11.76 1.04
CA GLU A 190 -0.43 12.45 2.33
C GLU A 190 -1.89 12.76 2.72
N PHE A 191 -2.72 13.13 1.75
CA PHE A 191 -4.14 13.42 1.95
C PHE A 191 -4.99 12.20 2.37
N LEU A 192 -4.41 11.00 2.39
CA LEU A 192 -5.03 9.77 2.91
C LEU A 192 -4.65 9.47 4.36
N ASN A 193 -3.80 10.28 5.02
CA ASN A 193 -3.39 10.06 6.40
C ASN A 193 -4.48 10.56 7.39
N PHE A 194 -5.65 9.92 7.38
CA PHE A 194 -6.79 10.34 8.19
C PHE A 194 -6.56 10.22 9.70
N SER A 195 -6.87 11.27 10.45
CA SER A 195 -6.88 11.24 11.91
C SER A 195 -7.92 10.25 12.45
N ARG A 196 -7.89 9.96 13.76
CA ARG A 196 -8.89 9.09 14.41
C ARG A 196 -10.31 9.65 14.27
N GLU A 197 -10.44 10.97 14.39
CA GLU A 197 -11.70 11.71 14.23
C GLU A 197 -12.18 11.62 12.77
N GLU A 198 -11.27 11.80 11.82
CA GLU A 198 -11.58 11.67 10.39
C GLU A 198 -12.01 10.25 10.00
N LEU A 199 -11.37 9.23 10.57
CA LEU A 199 -11.79 7.83 10.38
C LEU A 199 -13.19 7.58 10.94
N LEU A 200 -13.53 8.15 12.10
CA LEU A 200 -14.91 8.07 12.63
C LEU A 200 -15.90 8.71 11.67
N VAL A 201 -15.59 9.89 11.12
CA VAL A 201 -16.45 10.54 10.11
C VAL A 201 -16.63 9.67 8.87
N LEU A 202 -15.56 9.03 8.38
CA LEU A 202 -15.61 8.13 7.23
C LEU A 202 -16.54 6.93 7.49
N PHE A 203 -16.35 6.24 8.62
CA PHE A 203 -17.11 5.04 8.96
C PHE A 203 -18.55 5.35 9.39
N GLU A 204 -18.79 6.50 10.03
CA GLU A 204 -20.13 6.99 10.33
C GLU A 204 -20.90 7.29 9.03
N MET A 205 -20.25 7.95 8.06
CA MET A 205 -20.82 8.15 6.74
C MET A 205 -21.16 6.80 6.08
N GLN A 206 -20.24 5.85 6.06
CA GLN A 206 -20.49 4.52 5.49
C GLN A 206 -21.67 3.83 6.19
N SER A 207 -21.70 3.80 7.53
CA SER A 207 -22.77 3.18 8.30
C SER A 207 -24.13 3.82 8.02
N ASN A 208 -24.21 5.15 8.04
CA ASN A 208 -25.44 5.89 7.77
C ASN A 208 -26.00 5.60 6.37
N LEU A 209 -25.13 5.44 5.37
CA LEU A 209 -25.53 5.05 4.02
C LEU A 209 -26.07 3.62 3.99
N LEU A 210 -25.37 2.67 4.60
CA LEU A 210 -25.82 1.28 4.65
C LEU A 210 -27.16 1.16 5.36
N LYS A 211 -27.36 1.86 6.48
CA LYS A 211 -28.63 1.92 7.20
C LYS A 211 -29.74 2.53 6.33
N LYS A 212 -29.51 3.72 5.77
CA LYS A 212 -30.51 4.45 4.98
C LYS A 212 -31.06 3.64 3.81
N TYR A 213 -30.22 2.78 3.22
CA TYR A 213 -30.57 1.95 2.08
C TYR A 213 -30.68 0.46 2.41
N GLU A 214 -30.83 0.11 3.69
CA GLU A 214 -31.13 -1.24 4.20
C GLU A 214 -30.10 -2.31 3.75
N VAL A 215 -28.84 -1.91 3.61
CA VAL A 215 -27.73 -2.79 3.24
C VAL A 215 -27.14 -3.42 4.49
N ASN A 216 -27.25 -4.74 4.61
CA ASN A 216 -26.73 -5.46 5.77
C ASN A 216 -25.17 -5.58 5.72
N PRO A 217 -24.43 -4.99 6.67
CA PRO A 217 -22.96 -4.99 6.66
C PRO A 217 -22.32 -6.36 6.96
N ILE A 218 -23.10 -7.32 7.48
CA ILE A 218 -22.63 -8.67 7.85
C ILE A 218 -22.79 -9.67 6.70
N LYS A 219 -23.45 -9.28 5.61
CA LYS A 219 -23.57 -10.13 4.42
C LYS A 219 -22.34 -9.99 3.52
N ARG A 220 -21.84 -11.13 3.02
CA ARG A 220 -20.82 -11.16 1.97
C ARG A 220 -21.40 -10.66 0.63
N PRO A 221 -20.60 -9.99 -0.22
CA PRO A 221 -19.17 -9.75 -0.08
C PRO A 221 -18.79 -8.55 0.82
N LEU A 222 -19.73 -7.67 1.14
CA LEU A 222 -19.49 -6.43 1.88
C LEU A 222 -18.80 -6.66 3.24
N PHE A 223 -19.21 -7.68 3.99
CA PHE A 223 -18.60 -8.01 5.27
C PHE A 223 -17.08 -8.22 5.19
N GLY A 224 -16.62 -8.99 4.20
CA GLY A 224 -15.19 -9.23 3.99
C GLY A 224 -14.43 -7.96 3.62
N LEU A 225 -15.05 -7.12 2.80
CA LEU A 225 -14.50 -5.82 2.41
C LEU A 225 -14.37 -4.91 3.64
N LEU A 226 -15.41 -4.77 4.47
CA LEU A 226 -15.37 -3.93 5.66
C LEU A 226 -14.33 -4.43 6.66
N ASN A 227 -14.24 -5.74 6.92
CA ASN A 227 -13.22 -6.33 7.81
C ASN A 227 -11.80 -5.88 7.43
N LEU A 228 -11.45 -5.98 6.15
CA LEU A 228 -10.13 -5.61 5.66
C LEU A 228 -9.93 -4.10 5.62
N THR A 229 -10.95 -3.32 5.24
CA THR A 229 -10.93 -1.85 5.25
C THR A 229 -10.64 -1.33 6.67
N LEU A 230 -11.37 -1.81 7.67
CA LEU A 230 -11.19 -1.42 9.08
C LEU A 230 -9.81 -1.86 9.59
N THR A 231 -9.42 -3.11 9.30
CA THR A 231 -8.10 -3.63 9.68
C THR A 231 -6.98 -2.74 9.14
N ASN A 232 -7.00 -2.43 7.84
CA ASN A 232 -5.96 -1.63 7.20
C ASN A 232 -5.93 -0.19 7.73
N TRP A 233 -7.07 0.51 7.75
CA TRP A 233 -7.10 1.91 8.16
C TRP A 233 -6.68 2.09 9.62
N ILE A 234 -7.27 1.29 10.52
CA ILE A 234 -7.10 1.49 11.96
C ILE A 234 -5.70 1.05 12.41
N LEU A 235 -5.16 -0.07 11.89
CA LEU A 235 -3.80 -0.52 12.24
C LEU A 235 -2.71 0.39 11.68
N ARG A 236 -2.95 1.04 10.54
CA ARG A 236 -1.98 1.97 9.93
C ARG A 236 -1.97 3.33 10.62
N SER A 237 -3.12 3.82 11.09
CA SER A 237 -3.22 5.15 11.69
C SER A 237 -2.64 5.25 13.11
N ARG A 238 -2.43 4.14 13.84
CA ARG A 238 -2.04 4.15 15.27
C ARG A 238 -0.73 4.86 15.61
N ASN A 239 0.15 5.02 14.61
CA ASN A 239 1.40 5.79 14.74
C ASN A 239 1.46 6.89 13.68
N ASN A 240 0.34 7.56 13.42
CA ASN A 240 0.20 8.63 12.42
C ASN A 240 0.78 8.22 11.06
N TYR A 241 0.46 7.00 10.61
CA TYR A 241 0.87 6.43 9.31
C TYR A 241 2.38 6.37 9.06
N ASN A 242 3.20 6.52 10.12
CA ASN A 242 4.67 6.53 10.16
C ASN A 242 5.37 6.56 8.78
N THR A 243 5.91 7.72 8.42
CA THR A 243 6.62 8.01 7.15
C THR A 243 8.12 7.69 7.17
N SER A 244 8.65 7.13 8.26
CA SER A 244 10.08 6.79 8.38
C SER A 244 10.47 5.60 7.49
N PHE A 245 11.77 5.49 7.22
CA PHE A 245 12.30 4.36 6.48
C PHE A 245 12.15 3.06 7.26
N LEU A 246 11.96 1.97 6.53
CA LEU A 246 11.90 0.63 7.11
C LEU A 246 13.24 -0.07 6.95
N TYR A 247 13.67 -0.77 8.00
CA TYR A 247 14.97 -1.42 8.06
C TYR A 247 14.85 -2.90 8.36
N LYS A 248 15.71 -3.71 7.73
CA LYS A 248 15.87 -5.14 8.05
C LYS A 248 17.31 -5.44 8.44
N CYS A 249 17.48 -6.04 9.62
CA CYS A 249 18.75 -6.66 10.01
C CYS A 249 18.83 -8.08 9.49
N ILE A 250 19.95 -8.44 8.86
CA ILE A 250 20.19 -9.78 8.33
C ILE A 250 21.61 -10.23 8.70
N SER A 251 21.72 -11.49 9.12
CA SER A 251 23.01 -12.13 9.40
C SER A 251 23.85 -12.28 8.12
N THR A 252 25.18 -12.22 8.23
CA THR A 252 26.07 -12.39 7.07
C THR A 252 25.89 -13.76 6.40
N ALA A 253 25.61 -14.80 7.19
CA ALA A 253 25.32 -16.14 6.66
C ALA A 253 24.05 -16.15 5.80
N SER A 254 22.98 -15.51 6.27
CA SER A 254 21.72 -15.38 5.53
C SER A 254 21.89 -14.53 4.27
N THR A 255 22.59 -13.39 4.35
CA THR A 255 22.88 -12.52 3.20
C THR A 255 23.56 -13.27 2.06
N LYS A 256 24.56 -14.11 2.36
CA LYS A 256 25.25 -14.94 1.34
C LYS A 256 24.33 -15.96 0.66
N LYS A 257 23.32 -16.47 1.37
CA LYS A 257 22.32 -17.40 0.80
C LYS A 257 21.32 -16.65 -0.08
N ILE A 258 20.83 -15.50 0.39
CA ILE A 258 19.88 -14.63 -0.32
C ILE A 258 20.40 -14.28 -1.72
N SER A 259 21.68 -13.92 -1.86
CA SER A 259 22.26 -13.61 -3.18
C SER A 259 22.27 -14.78 -4.17
N LYS A 260 22.03 -16.01 -3.71
CA LYS A 260 21.99 -17.22 -4.54
C LYS A 260 20.58 -17.69 -4.83
N ASN A 261 19.66 -17.51 -3.88
CA ASN A 261 18.31 -18.08 -3.98
C ASN A 261 17.18 -17.05 -4.06
N ASN A 262 17.41 -15.76 -3.78
CA ASN A 262 16.39 -14.72 -3.74
C ASN A 262 15.19 -15.08 -2.85
N GLU A 263 15.42 -15.77 -1.73
CA GLU A 263 14.33 -16.16 -0.83
C GLU A 263 14.24 -15.24 0.39
N VAL A 264 13.00 -14.89 0.75
CA VAL A 264 12.66 -14.31 2.04
C VAL A 264 12.01 -15.40 2.88
N TRP A 265 12.59 -15.70 4.03
CA TRP A 265 12.10 -16.72 4.95
C TRP A 265 11.26 -16.06 6.03
N MET A 266 9.96 -16.32 6.01
CA MET A 266 8.98 -15.82 6.97
C MET A 266 8.73 -16.89 8.02
N GLN A 267 8.90 -16.56 9.29
CA GLN A 267 8.91 -17.54 10.37
C GLN A 267 7.49 -17.85 10.84
N ARG A 268 7.19 -19.13 11.10
CA ARG A 268 5.94 -19.55 11.72
C ARG A 268 5.83 -18.93 13.12
N ILE A 269 4.66 -18.42 13.49
CA ILE A 269 4.50 -17.60 14.70
C ILE A 269 4.90 -18.31 16.00
N GLN A 270 4.75 -19.64 16.07
CA GLN A 270 5.10 -20.46 17.24
C GLN A 270 6.60 -20.53 17.48
N LEU A 271 7.42 -20.18 16.49
CA LEU A 271 8.88 -20.26 16.53
C LEU A 271 9.54 -18.89 16.74
N LEU A 272 8.76 -17.82 16.91
CA LEU A 272 9.29 -16.48 17.12
C LEU A 272 10.08 -16.37 18.43
N ASN A 273 10.98 -15.38 18.47
CA ASN A 273 11.91 -15.21 19.58
C ASN A 273 11.23 -14.89 20.92
N ASP A 274 10.02 -14.33 20.90
CA ASP A 274 9.27 -14.05 22.11
C ASP A 274 8.42 -15.25 22.53
N LYS A 275 8.78 -15.89 23.65
CA LYS A 275 8.01 -17.01 24.23
C LYS A 275 6.59 -16.59 24.69
N ARG A 276 6.32 -15.28 24.77
CA ARG A 276 5.02 -14.69 25.14
C ARG A 276 4.23 -14.15 23.95
N GLU A 277 4.70 -14.41 22.72
CA GLU A 277 3.99 -14.02 21.50
C GLU A 277 2.53 -14.54 21.51
N GLY A 278 1.58 -13.66 21.21
CA GLY A 278 0.13 -13.94 21.23
C GLY A 278 -0.49 -14.15 22.62
N LYS A 279 0.31 -14.26 23.70
CA LYS A 279 -0.21 -14.45 25.08
C LYS A 279 -0.64 -13.13 25.72
N VAL A 280 0.02 -12.02 25.36
CA VAL A 280 -0.25 -10.70 25.96
C VAL A 280 -1.71 -10.29 25.76
N VAL A 281 -2.26 -10.48 24.56
CA VAL A 281 -3.67 -10.17 24.27
C VAL A 281 -4.59 -11.04 25.13
N LYS A 282 -4.38 -12.36 25.17
CA LYS A 282 -5.19 -13.26 25.99
C LYS A 282 -5.17 -12.89 27.48
N GLU A 283 -4.04 -12.45 28.00
CA GLU A 283 -3.93 -11.95 29.38
C GLU A 283 -4.75 -10.67 29.60
N LEU A 284 -4.70 -9.71 28.67
CA LEU A 284 -5.45 -8.45 28.77
C LEU A 284 -6.96 -8.68 28.83
N PHE A 285 -7.46 -9.66 28.08
CA PHE A 285 -8.88 -10.02 28.06
C PHE A 285 -9.35 -10.87 29.25
N LYS A 286 -8.46 -11.28 30.18
CA LYS A 286 -8.86 -11.90 31.45
C LYS A 286 -9.61 -10.93 32.36
N ASN A 287 -9.13 -9.68 32.44
CA ASN A 287 -9.86 -8.59 33.10
C ASN A 287 -10.58 -7.76 32.04
N LYS A 288 -11.92 -7.79 32.06
CA LYS A 288 -12.77 -7.16 31.04
C LYS A 288 -13.26 -5.76 31.44
N GLN A 289 -12.82 -5.20 32.57
CA GLN A 289 -13.30 -3.91 33.11
C GLN A 289 -12.93 -2.70 32.25
N TRP A 290 -11.90 -2.81 31.39
CA TRP A 290 -11.45 -1.72 30.52
C TRP A 290 -12.23 -1.64 29.20
N LEU A 291 -13.04 -2.65 28.89
CA LEU A 291 -13.86 -2.67 27.69
C LEU A 291 -15.06 -1.74 27.87
N LYS A 292 -15.25 -0.81 26.95
CA LYS A 292 -16.37 0.14 26.98
C LYS A 292 -17.73 -0.51 26.70
N HIS A 293 -17.75 -1.62 25.96
CA HIS A 293 -18.96 -2.25 25.46
C HIS A 293 -19.11 -3.68 25.96
N ASP A 294 -20.31 -4.04 26.44
CA ASP A 294 -20.57 -5.34 27.05
C ASP A 294 -20.52 -6.50 26.05
N TRP A 295 -20.96 -6.29 24.80
CA TRP A 295 -20.99 -7.31 23.74
C TRP A 295 -19.59 -7.82 23.34
N VAL A 296 -18.52 -7.13 23.75
CA VAL A 296 -17.12 -7.52 23.48
C VAL A 296 -16.67 -8.66 24.40
N LYS A 297 -17.34 -8.86 25.54
CA LYS A 297 -16.89 -9.79 26.59
C LYS A 297 -16.82 -11.25 26.12
N SER A 298 -17.48 -11.64 25.04
CA SER A 298 -17.45 -13.00 24.48
C SER A 298 -16.53 -13.15 23.26
N VAL A 299 -15.57 -12.24 23.05
CA VAL A 299 -14.63 -12.31 21.92
C VAL A 299 -13.82 -13.61 21.91
N ASP A 300 -13.65 -14.20 20.73
CA ASP A 300 -12.77 -15.34 20.47
C ASP A 300 -11.37 -14.82 20.09
N LEU A 301 -10.36 -15.30 20.82
CA LEU A 301 -8.96 -14.90 20.67
C LEU A 301 -8.07 -16.04 20.20
N ASP A 302 -8.66 -17.15 19.74
CA ASP A 302 -7.90 -18.26 19.20
C ASP A 302 -7.60 -18.05 17.70
N LEU A 303 -6.34 -18.31 17.35
CA LEU A 303 -5.88 -18.37 15.97
C LEU A 303 -6.16 -19.77 15.44
N ASP A 304 -7.03 -19.85 14.44
CA ASP A 304 -7.43 -21.07 13.75
C ASP A 304 -6.66 -21.32 12.46
N ARG A 305 -5.61 -20.53 12.18
CA ARG A 305 -4.86 -20.55 10.93
C ARG A 305 -3.36 -20.54 11.16
N THR A 306 -2.64 -21.25 10.31
CA THR A 306 -1.18 -21.13 10.22
C THR A 306 -0.84 -19.73 9.71
N SER A 307 -0.02 -19.00 10.47
CA SER A 307 0.51 -17.73 10.03
C SER A 307 2.03 -17.65 10.11
N PHE A 308 2.58 -16.85 9.19
CA PHE A 308 4.01 -16.62 9.03
C PHE A 308 4.28 -15.13 9.03
N VAL A 309 5.39 -14.73 9.66
CA VAL A 309 5.71 -13.32 9.83
C VAL A 309 7.11 -12.96 9.36
N SER A 310 7.26 -11.73 8.89
CA SER A 310 8.54 -11.07 8.69
C SER A 310 8.55 -9.71 9.38
N SER A 311 9.56 -9.49 10.21
CA SER A 311 9.68 -8.28 11.04
C SER A 311 10.69 -7.30 10.48
N PHE A 312 10.33 -6.03 10.43
CA PHE A 312 11.17 -4.89 10.06
C PHE A 312 11.21 -3.90 11.23
N CYS A 313 12.20 -3.02 11.26
CA CYS A 313 12.31 -1.93 12.22
C CYS A 313 11.91 -0.62 11.55
N ARG A 314 11.21 0.25 12.27
CA ARG A 314 10.84 1.59 11.79
C ARG A 314 11.94 2.63 12.00
N ASP A 315 12.93 2.29 12.81
CA ASP A 315 14.08 3.15 13.06
C ASP A 315 15.35 2.46 12.59
N LYS A 316 16.42 3.24 12.45
CA LYS A 316 17.74 2.68 12.19
C LYS A 316 18.09 1.69 13.32
N PRO A 317 18.44 0.43 12.99
CA PRO A 317 18.74 -0.57 14.02
C PRO A 317 19.88 -0.15 14.94
N ASN A 318 19.67 -0.34 16.25
CA ASN A 318 20.70 -0.08 17.27
C ASN A 318 21.68 -1.26 17.42
N ASP A 319 22.71 -1.06 18.24
CA ASP A 319 23.78 -2.06 18.46
C ASP A 319 23.26 -3.39 19.00
N ILE A 320 22.22 -3.36 19.85
CA ILE A 320 21.59 -4.56 20.42
C ILE A 320 20.97 -5.38 19.29
N MET A 321 20.21 -4.73 18.41
CA MET A 321 19.59 -5.37 17.25
C MET A 321 20.64 -5.89 16.27
N MET A 322 21.67 -5.12 15.97
CA MET A 322 22.75 -5.55 15.07
C MET A 322 23.51 -6.76 15.61
N LYS A 323 23.74 -6.82 16.93
CA LYS A 323 24.37 -7.97 17.59
C LYS A 323 23.48 -9.22 17.56
N LYS A 324 22.17 -9.04 17.73
CA LYS A 324 21.21 -10.16 17.85
C LYS A 324 20.72 -10.70 16.51
N TYR A 325 20.45 -9.81 15.55
CA TYR A 325 19.78 -10.13 14.28
C TYR A 325 20.72 -10.06 13.07
N GLY A 326 21.85 -9.35 13.20
CA GLY A 326 22.88 -9.26 12.18
C GLY A 326 23.20 -7.83 11.77
N LYS A 327 24.42 -7.65 11.26
CA LYS A 327 24.99 -6.34 10.93
C LYS A 327 24.70 -5.84 9.51
N ASN A 328 24.13 -6.67 8.63
CA ASN A 328 23.76 -6.24 7.29
C ASN A 328 22.39 -5.58 7.38
N ILE A 329 22.31 -4.30 7.04
CA ILE A 329 21.08 -3.50 7.20
C ILE A 329 20.61 -3.03 5.83
N TYR A 330 19.38 -3.42 5.51
CA TYR A 330 18.68 -3.11 4.26
C TYR A 330 17.56 -2.10 4.56
N GLY A 331 17.47 -1.05 3.77
CA GLY A 331 16.52 0.04 3.96
C GLY A 331 15.54 0.22 2.80
N TYR A 332 14.33 0.65 3.13
CA TYR A 332 13.23 0.91 2.19
C TYR A 332 12.61 2.26 2.51
N LYS A 333 12.39 3.08 1.48
CA LYS A 333 11.81 4.42 1.61
C LYS A 333 10.29 4.39 1.81
N ASN A 334 9.64 3.41 1.19
CA ASN A 334 8.19 3.22 1.21
C ASN A 334 7.84 1.79 1.63
N ASP A 335 6.59 1.54 2.01
CA ASP A 335 6.12 0.23 2.46
C ASP A 335 5.80 -0.73 1.30
N ILE A 336 6.77 -0.90 0.39
CA ILE A 336 6.66 -1.83 -0.75
C ILE A 336 6.73 -3.30 -0.31
N ILE A 337 7.23 -3.54 0.91
CA ILE A 337 7.53 -4.86 1.47
C ILE A 337 6.31 -5.78 1.40
N ARG A 338 5.12 -5.26 1.72
CA ARG A 338 3.85 -6.00 1.69
C ARG A 338 3.68 -6.77 0.38
N SER A 339 3.82 -6.09 -0.75
CA SER A 339 3.59 -6.68 -2.06
C SER A 339 4.73 -7.58 -2.50
N HIS A 340 5.98 -7.25 -2.13
CA HIS A 340 7.12 -8.13 -2.38
C HIS A 340 7.03 -9.46 -1.62
N LEU A 341 6.39 -9.49 -0.46
CA LEU A 341 6.14 -10.71 0.33
C LEU A 341 4.87 -11.47 -0.07
N SER A 342 3.96 -10.84 -0.83
CA SER A 342 2.71 -11.49 -1.26
C SER A 342 2.98 -12.76 -2.08
N PRO A 343 2.59 -13.95 -1.62
CA PRO A 343 2.85 -15.18 -2.34
C PRO A 343 1.95 -15.23 -3.59
N ILE A 344 2.40 -15.92 -4.63
CA ILE A 344 1.63 -16.07 -5.87
C ILE A 344 0.97 -17.44 -5.83
N TYR A 345 -0.29 -17.55 -6.25
CA TYR A 345 -0.97 -18.85 -6.37
C TYR A 345 -2.03 -18.81 -7.47
N LYS A 346 -2.56 -19.98 -7.85
CA LYS A 346 -3.69 -20.07 -8.77
C LYS A 346 -4.98 -20.31 -7.99
N LEU A 347 -5.87 -19.34 -7.97
CA LEU A 347 -7.20 -19.50 -7.42
C LEU A 347 -8.01 -20.45 -8.30
N ARG A 348 -8.44 -21.59 -7.71
CA ARG A 348 -9.21 -22.65 -8.39
C ARG A 348 -8.52 -23.15 -9.66
N ASP A 349 -7.19 -23.20 -9.66
CA ASP A 349 -6.31 -23.60 -10.78
C ASP A 349 -6.46 -22.78 -12.07
N LYS A 350 -7.20 -21.67 -12.04
CA LYS A 350 -7.57 -20.89 -13.23
C LYS A 350 -6.96 -19.49 -13.25
N HIS A 351 -6.97 -18.79 -12.13
CA HIS A 351 -6.60 -17.39 -12.08
C HIS A 351 -5.38 -17.18 -11.20
N VAL A 352 -4.32 -16.61 -11.78
CA VAL A 352 -3.16 -16.15 -11.01
C VAL A 352 -3.61 -15.06 -10.05
N THR A 353 -3.18 -15.13 -8.79
CA THR A 353 -3.60 -14.20 -7.75
C THR A 353 -2.46 -13.93 -6.76
N PHE A 354 -2.38 -12.70 -6.28
CA PHE A 354 -1.53 -12.28 -5.18
C PHE A 354 -2.16 -12.64 -3.84
N GLY A 355 -1.37 -13.26 -2.96
CA GLY A 355 -1.76 -13.58 -1.60
C GLY A 355 -1.89 -12.35 -0.73
N HIS A 356 -2.82 -12.42 0.22
CA HIS A 356 -3.01 -11.32 1.16
C HIS A 356 -1.88 -11.28 2.19
N VAL A 357 -1.30 -10.10 2.38
CA VAL A 357 -0.33 -9.80 3.43
C VAL A 357 -0.88 -8.67 4.28
N ILE A 358 -0.83 -8.81 5.60
CA ILE A 358 -1.25 -7.76 6.53
C ILE A 358 0.01 -7.15 7.12
N ASN A 359 0.06 -5.81 7.21
CA ASN A 359 1.18 -5.09 7.77
C ASN A 359 0.73 -4.15 8.88
N TYR A 360 1.46 -4.15 10.00
CA TYR A 360 1.03 -3.42 11.19
C TYR A 360 2.21 -3.16 12.17
N ASP A 361 2.18 -2.05 12.90
CA ASP A 361 3.22 -1.66 13.89
C ASP A 361 3.04 -2.36 15.25
N ILE A 362 4.06 -2.94 15.86
CA ILE A 362 3.89 -3.51 17.19
C ILE A 362 3.74 -2.41 18.25
N ILE A 363 2.70 -2.53 19.07
CA ILE A 363 2.50 -1.74 20.29
C ILE A 363 3.23 -2.41 21.46
N TYR A 364 3.78 -1.61 22.36
CA TYR A 364 4.48 -2.08 23.56
C TYR A 364 3.80 -1.65 24.86
N SER A 365 2.83 -0.72 24.78
CA SER A 365 2.00 -0.29 25.91
C SER A 365 0.70 -1.08 25.96
N ARG A 366 0.40 -1.64 27.14
CA ARG A 366 -0.88 -2.33 27.38
C ARG A 366 -2.06 -1.37 27.31
N ASP A 367 -1.89 -0.13 27.74
CA ASP A 367 -2.98 0.85 27.77
C ASP A 367 -3.27 1.39 26.37
N GLU A 368 -2.23 1.66 25.57
CA GLU A 368 -2.37 2.03 24.15
C GLU A 368 -3.13 0.94 23.39
N PHE A 369 -2.82 -0.34 23.62
CA PHE A 369 -3.55 -1.44 22.97
C PHE A 369 -5.03 -1.50 23.41
N LYS A 370 -5.35 -1.22 24.68
CA LYS A 370 -6.75 -1.15 25.14
C LYS A 370 -7.51 -0.02 24.46
N GLU A 371 -6.88 1.14 24.31
CA GLU A 371 -7.44 2.29 23.59
C GLU A 371 -7.73 1.94 22.13
N GLU A 372 -6.78 1.27 21.45
CA GLU A 372 -6.95 0.81 20.08
C GLU A 372 -8.10 -0.18 19.90
N ILE A 373 -8.25 -1.15 20.82
CA ILE A 373 -9.38 -2.09 20.80
C ILE A 373 -10.69 -1.35 21.05
N ASN A 374 -10.74 -0.43 22.02
CA ASN A 374 -11.95 0.34 22.29
C ASN A 374 -12.32 1.24 21.09
N PHE A 375 -11.34 1.83 20.39
CA PHE A 375 -11.58 2.59 19.17
C PHE A 375 -12.17 1.70 18.06
N LEU A 376 -11.63 0.50 17.85
CA LEU A 376 -12.22 -0.47 16.91
C LEU A 376 -13.67 -0.82 17.29
N CYS A 377 -13.95 -1.02 18.58
CA CYS A 377 -15.30 -1.31 19.06
C CYS A 377 -16.24 -0.11 18.88
N ASP A 378 -15.76 1.11 19.11
CA ASP A 378 -16.49 2.35 18.87
C ASP A 378 -16.87 2.47 17.38
N VAL A 379 -15.95 2.13 16.46
CA VAL A 379 -16.23 2.06 15.01
C VAL A 379 -17.26 0.99 14.66
N ILE A 380 -17.14 -0.24 15.22
CA ILE A 380 -18.13 -1.31 14.99
C ILE A 380 -19.52 -0.89 15.51
N ASN A 381 -19.57 -0.15 16.61
CA ASN A 381 -20.81 0.34 17.19
C ASN A 381 -21.56 1.34 16.31
N LEU A 382 -20.87 2.01 15.38
CA LEU A 382 -21.52 2.89 14.39
C LEU A 382 -22.47 2.10 13.50
N TYR A 383 -22.22 0.80 13.27
CA TYR A 383 -23.11 -0.08 12.51
C TYR A 383 -24.26 -0.53 13.41
N GLU A 384 -25.49 -0.17 13.03
CA GLU A 384 -26.71 -0.51 13.77
C GLU A 384 -27.14 -1.96 13.52
N ILE A 385 -26.34 -2.88 14.05
CA ILE A 385 -26.54 -4.33 13.98
C ILE A 385 -26.70 -4.91 15.40
N SER A 386 -27.19 -6.15 15.49
CA SER A 386 -27.38 -6.84 16.77
C SER A 386 -26.06 -7.00 17.54
N GLU A 387 -26.11 -7.11 18.87
CA GLU A 387 -24.90 -7.33 19.68
C GLU A 387 -24.15 -8.63 19.28
N SER A 388 -24.88 -9.69 18.92
CA SER A 388 -24.29 -10.91 18.39
C SER A 388 -23.56 -10.67 17.07
N ASP A 389 -24.11 -9.83 16.19
CA ASP A 389 -23.47 -9.48 14.93
C ASP A 389 -22.24 -8.59 15.14
N LYS A 390 -22.28 -7.66 16.10
CA LYS A 390 -21.10 -6.86 16.50
C LYS A 390 -19.97 -7.76 17.00
N ASN A 391 -20.31 -8.74 17.84
CA ASN A 391 -19.36 -9.72 18.33
C ASN A 391 -18.78 -10.56 17.17
N HIS A 392 -19.63 -11.02 16.23
CA HIS A 392 -19.17 -11.72 15.03
C HIS A 392 -18.22 -10.86 14.17
N PHE A 393 -18.55 -9.57 14.01
CA PHE A 393 -17.71 -8.61 13.30
C PHE A 393 -16.33 -8.47 13.96
N LEU A 394 -16.31 -8.25 15.28
CA LEU A 394 -15.07 -8.14 16.04
C LEU A 394 -14.23 -9.43 15.95
N ASN A 395 -14.84 -10.60 16.09
CA ASN A 395 -14.14 -11.89 15.97
C ASN A 395 -13.50 -12.08 14.61
N SER A 396 -14.06 -11.50 13.55
CA SER A 396 -13.45 -11.57 12.21
C SER A 396 -12.26 -10.62 12.04
N ILE A 397 -12.20 -9.52 12.79
CA ILE A 397 -11.11 -8.52 12.69
C ILE A 397 -9.99 -8.84 13.67
N ILE A 398 -10.32 -9.18 14.92
CA ILE A 398 -9.38 -9.30 16.04
C ILE A 398 -8.27 -10.31 15.75
N LYS A 399 -8.54 -11.33 14.93
CA LYS A 399 -7.55 -12.33 14.48
C LYS A 399 -6.33 -11.71 13.82
N TYR A 400 -6.49 -10.58 13.12
CA TYR A 400 -5.38 -9.84 12.49
C TYR A 400 -4.59 -8.97 13.48
N TRP A 401 -5.06 -8.87 14.73
CA TRP A 401 -4.54 -7.96 15.74
C TRP A 401 -3.86 -8.67 16.91
N LEU A 402 -4.06 -9.99 17.04
CA LEU A 402 -3.57 -10.80 18.16
C LEU A 402 -2.04 -10.71 18.35
N LEU A 403 -1.34 -10.48 17.26
CA LEU A 403 0.11 -10.39 17.20
C LEU A 403 0.63 -8.95 17.10
N SER A 404 -0.21 -7.95 17.37
CA SER A 404 0.13 -6.54 17.22
C SER A 404 0.58 -5.85 18.52
N ILE A 405 0.78 -6.62 19.59
CA ILE A 405 1.32 -6.15 20.88
C ILE A 405 2.41 -7.10 21.39
N LYS A 406 3.45 -6.52 22.00
CA LYS A 406 4.52 -7.21 22.72
C LYS A 406 4.75 -6.63 24.10
N ASP A 407 5.53 -7.34 24.92
CA ASP A 407 6.04 -6.80 26.18
C ASP A 407 7.00 -5.61 25.96
N GLU A 408 6.95 -4.63 26.86
CA GLU A 408 7.74 -3.39 26.81
C GLU A 408 9.25 -3.60 26.68
N LYS A 409 9.79 -4.69 27.22
CA LYS A 409 11.22 -5.04 27.09
C LYS A 409 11.69 -5.15 25.62
N TRP A 410 10.77 -5.35 24.68
CA TRP A 410 11.04 -5.43 23.24
C TRP A 410 10.88 -4.08 22.51
N SER A 411 10.50 -3.01 23.20
CA SER A 411 10.22 -1.69 22.62
C SER A 411 11.40 -1.11 21.82
N TYR A 412 12.63 -1.49 22.16
CA TYR A 412 13.84 -1.11 21.43
C TYR A 412 13.84 -1.58 19.96
N GLU A 413 12.97 -2.52 19.59
CA GLU A 413 12.85 -3.05 18.22
C GLU A 413 11.99 -2.19 17.30
N LYS A 414 11.08 -1.37 17.86
CA LYS A 414 10.14 -0.52 17.10
C LYS A 414 9.54 -1.22 15.88
N GLU A 415 9.14 -2.47 16.05
CA GLU A 415 8.83 -3.41 14.97
C GLU A 415 7.62 -3.00 14.11
N ARG A 416 7.77 -3.15 12.78
CA ARG A 416 6.70 -3.26 11.77
C ARG A 416 6.66 -4.72 11.33
N ARG A 417 5.50 -5.36 11.40
CA ARG A 417 5.34 -6.77 11.04
C ARG A 417 4.54 -6.93 9.76
N TYR A 418 4.89 -7.95 8.97
CA TYR A 418 4.15 -8.43 7.81
C TYR A 418 3.74 -9.87 8.07
N GLU A 419 2.44 -10.13 8.10
CA GLU A 419 1.84 -11.43 8.41
C GLU A 419 1.10 -11.99 7.19
N ILE A 420 1.29 -13.30 6.95
CA ILE A 420 0.57 -14.07 5.93
C ILE A 420 -0.17 -15.20 6.63
N PHE A 421 -1.47 -15.28 6.39
CA PHE A 421 -2.30 -16.43 6.74
C PHE A 421 -2.26 -17.40 5.57
N ALA A 422 -1.34 -18.36 5.61
CA ALA A 422 -1.16 -19.32 4.54
C ALA A 422 -2.16 -20.47 4.70
N ASN A 423 -2.81 -20.84 3.60
CA ASN A 423 -3.51 -22.10 3.51
C ASN A 423 -2.55 -23.16 2.98
N GLU A 424 -2.37 -24.25 3.73
CA GLU A 424 -1.50 -25.38 3.36
C GLU A 424 -2.08 -26.20 2.19
N ASP A 425 -3.39 -26.08 1.93
CA ASP A 425 -4.06 -26.74 0.79
C ASP A 425 -3.84 -26.03 -0.56
N ILE A 426 -3.24 -24.83 -0.55
CA ILE A 426 -3.01 -24.05 -1.77
C ILE A 426 -1.59 -24.32 -2.29
N SER A 427 -1.49 -24.68 -3.57
CA SER A 427 -0.20 -24.71 -4.26
C SER A 427 0.25 -23.29 -4.61
N TYR A 428 1.28 -22.81 -3.92
CA TYR A 428 1.91 -21.53 -4.22
C TYR A 428 2.94 -21.67 -5.34
N ILE A 429 3.00 -20.66 -6.19
CA ILE A 429 4.00 -20.52 -7.25
C ILE A 429 5.24 -19.90 -6.61
N GLU A 430 6.38 -20.61 -6.74
CA GLU A 430 7.69 -20.16 -6.25
C GLU A 430 7.74 -19.76 -4.77
N SER A 431 6.80 -20.28 -3.98
CA SER A 431 6.83 -20.21 -2.53
C SER A 431 6.68 -21.60 -1.94
N VAL A 432 7.42 -21.88 -0.88
CA VAL A 432 7.45 -23.20 -0.24
C VAL A 432 7.17 -23.03 1.25
N ILE A 433 6.21 -23.79 1.75
CA ILE A 433 5.97 -23.94 3.18
C ILE A 433 6.74 -25.18 3.64
N ASP A 434 7.60 -25.00 4.64
CA ASP A 434 8.17 -26.09 5.42
C ASP A 434 7.72 -25.99 6.89
N ASP A 435 8.25 -26.87 7.74
CA ASP A 435 7.86 -26.94 9.16
C ASP A 435 8.02 -25.60 9.89
N SER A 436 9.02 -24.80 9.51
CA SER A 436 9.42 -23.60 10.23
C SER A 436 9.15 -22.29 9.49
N PHE A 437 9.15 -22.32 8.16
CA PHE A 437 9.15 -21.13 7.33
C PHE A 437 8.21 -21.23 6.15
N LEU A 438 7.60 -20.09 5.81
CA LEU A 438 7.16 -19.80 4.46
C LEU A 438 8.32 -19.10 3.74
N LYS A 439 8.87 -19.74 2.71
CA LYS A 439 9.92 -19.20 1.86
C LYS A 439 9.28 -18.60 0.62
N VAL A 440 9.42 -17.28 0.45
CA VAL A 440 8.87 -16.55 -0.71
C VAL A 440 10.02 -16.07 -1.58
N LYS A 441 9.99 -16.37 -2.89
CA LYS A 441 10.94 -15.80 -3.84
C LYS A 441 10.66 -14.30 -4.05
N SER A 442 11.69 -13.48 -3.88
CA SER A 442 11.58 -12.02 -3.94
C SER A 442 12.95 -11.35 -4.05
N PHE A 443 13.02 -10.25 -4.81
CA PHE A 443 14.22 -9.41 -4.89
C PHE A 443 14.37 -8.42 -3.73
N LEU A 444 13.50 -8.48 -2.72
CA LEU A 444 13.44 -7.53 -1.61
C LEU A 444 14.83 -7.21 -1.01
N PHE A 445 15.65 -8.23 -0.74
CA PHE A 445 16.98 -8.07 -0.13
C PHE A 445 18.13 -7.95 -1.14
N THR A 446 17.86 -8.04 -2.43
CA THR A 446 18.85 -7.86 -3.50
C THR A 446 18.68 -6.54 -4.24
N ILE A 447 17.55 -5.87 -4.04
CA ILE A 447 17.23 -4.54 -4.56
C ILE A 447 16.58 -3.65 -3.47
N PRO A 448 17.20 -3.51 -2.28
CA PRO A 448 16.76 -2.51 -1.31
C PRO A 448 16.91 -1.09 -1.89
N ASP A 449 16.21 -0.12 -1.30
CA ASP A 449 16.34 1.28 -1.72
C ASP A 449 17.68 1.87 -1.32
N PHE A 450 18.21 1.42 -0.18
CA PHE A 450 19.53 1.77 0.34
C PHE A 450 20.02 0.70 1.33
N ILE A 451 21.30 0.76 1.71
CA ILE A 451 21.92 -0.12 2.71
C ILE A 451 22.76 0.69 3.69
N VAL A 452 23.03 0.15 4.87
CA VAL A 452 24.05 0.73 5.75
C VAL A 452 25.44 0.33 5.25
N PRO A 453 26.39 1.28 5.14
CA PRO A 453 27.76 1.00 4.73
C PRO A 453 28.39 -0.16 5.51
N GLY A 454 29.13 -1.03 4.82
CA GLY A 454 29.71 -2.25 5.40
C GLY A 454 28.82 -3.50 5.31
N SER A 455 27.59 -3.37 4.78
CA SER A 455 26.76 -4.54 4.47
C SER A 455 27.38 -5.42 3.38
N SER A 456 27.27 -6.74 3.56
CA SER A 456 27.74 -7.75 2.61
C SER A 456 26.96 -7.68 1.29
N ASN A 457 27.51 -8.24 0.22
CA ASN A 457 26.93 -8.22 -1.14
C ASN A 457 26.74 -6.81 -1.73
N TYR A 458 27.40 -5.80 -1.18
CA TYR A 458 27.35 -4.41 -1.64
C TYR A 458 27.45 -4.28 -3.17
N HIS A 459 28.42 -4.94 -3.82
CA HIS A 459 28.62 -4.81 -5.26
C HIS A 459 27.45 -5.35 -6.10
N ILE A 460 26.87 -6.49 -5.68
CA ILE A 460 25.71 -7.09 -6.36
C ILE A 460 24.50 -6.14 -6.21
N ILE A 461 24.25 -5.68 -4.98
CA ILE A 461 23.14 -4.79 -4.67
C ILE A 461 23.28 -3.47 -5.43
N LYS A 462 24.49 -2.90 -5.47
CA LYS A 462 24.79 -1.67 -6.21
C LYS A 462 24.45 -1.81 -7.68
N ASN A 463 24.89 -2.88 -8.34
CA ASN A 463 24.59 -3.10 -9.75
C ASN A 463 23.09 -3.26 -9.98
N ASN A 464 22.41 -4.07 -9.18
CA ASN A 464 20.97 -4.25 -9.31
C ASN A 464 20.20 -2.95 -9.10
N ARG A 465 20.57 -2.17 -8.08
CA ARG A 465 19.93 -0.88 -7.77
C ARG A 465 20.15 0.13 -8.89
N LYS A 466 21.38 0.24 -9.43
CA LYS A 466 21.67 1.09 -10.59
C LYS A 466 20.88 0.67 -11.81
N ASN A 467 20.80 -0.63 -12.11
CA ASN A 467 20.04 -1.14 -13.24
C ASN A 467 18.54 -0.81 -13.12
N LYS A 468 17.96 -1.03 -11.92
CA LYS A 468 16.56 -0.71 -11.65
C LYS A 468 16.27 0.79 -11.83
N LEU A 469 17.07 1.65 -11.20
CA LEU A 469 16.93 3.10 -11.36
C LEU A 469 17.15 3.55 -12.80
N ASN A 470 18.08 2.92 -13.52
CA ASN A 470 18.33 3.26 -14.91
C ASN A 470 17.14 2.93 -15.82
N ALA A 471 16.46 1.81 -15.59
CA ALA A 471 15.32 1.37 -16.36
C ALA A 471 14.03 2.14 -16.05
N LEU A 472 13.85 2.61 -14.80
CA LEU A 472 12.56 3.13 -14.33
C LEU A 472 12.53 4.64 -14.18
N SER A 473 13.62 5.24 -13.74
CA SER A 473 13.64 6.66 -13.39
C SER A 473 13.73 7.53 -14.63
N THR A 474 12.83 8.50 -14.73
CA THR A 474 12.73 9.41 -15.88
C THR A 474 13.27 10.81 -15.56
N LYS A 475 13.42 11.13 -14.28
CA LYS A 475 14.03 12.38 -13.80
C LYS A 475 15.49 12.14 -13.40
N SER A 476 16.36 13.12 -13.64
CA SER A 476 17.75 13.11 -13.14
C SER A 476 17.78 13.09 -11.60
N PHE A 477 18.82 12.48 -11.02
CA PHE A 477 18.93 12.30 -9.58
C PHE A 477 20.37 12.19 -9.11
N VAL A 478 20.59 12.35 -7.80
CA VAL A 478 21.88 12.07 -7.16
C VAL A 478 21.86 10.66 -6.58
N PHE A 479 22.92 9.89 -6.82
CA PHE A 479 23.09 8.54 -6.30
C PHE A 479 24.29 8.48 -5.35
N CYS A 480 24.09 7.98 -4.13
CA CYS A 480 25.16 7.81 -3.17
C CYS A 480 25.85 6.47 -3.39
N ASN A 481 27.16 6.49 -3.64
CA ASN A 481 27.92 5.26 -3.80
C ASN A 481 28.09 4.50 -2.47
N ASP A 482 27.94 5.12 -1.30
CA ASP A 482 28.19 4.42 -0.03
C ASP A 482 27.00 3.65 0.50
N CYS A 483 25.84 4.29 0.50
CA CYS A 483 24.60 3.68 1.00
C CYS A 483 23.61 3.33 -0.10
N LEU A 484 23.91 3.61 -1.38
CA LEU A 484 23.06 3.33 -2.54
C LEU A 484 21.74 4.11 -2.58
N PHE A 485 21.59 5.10 -1.70
CA PHE A 485 20.44 5.99 -1.65
C PHE A 485 20.39 6.88 -2.90
N SER A 486 19.21 7.04 -3.48
CA SER A 486 18.94 7.97 -4.57
C SER A 486 18.15 9.18 -4.09
N ASP A 487 18.43 10.38 -4.60
CA ASP A 487 17.74 11.63 -4.26
C ASP A 487 17.28 12.35 -5.53
N PHE A 488 15.96 12.45 -5.71
CA PHE A 488 15.31 13.06 -6.88
C PHE A 488 14.94 14.54 -6.67
N ASP A 489 15.14 15.06 -5.46
CA ASP A 489 14.84 16.45 -5.10
C ASP A 489 15.98 17.41 -5.45
N TYR A 490 17.15 16.87 -5.79
CA TYR A 490 18.31 17.68 -6.11
C TYR A 490 18.10 18.46 -7.41
N GLY A 491 17.86 19.76 -7.28
CA GLY A 491 17.78 20.68 -8.41
C GLY A 491 19.16 20.99 -8.99
N VAL A 492 19.25 21.13 -10.31
CA VAL A 492 20.48 21.49 -11.05
C VAL A 492 21.12 22.80 -10.53
N LYS A 493 20.36 23.67 -9.84
CA LYS A 493 20.86 24.91 -9.22
C LYS A 493 21.80 24.70 -8.01
N PHE A 494 21.85 23.51 -7.40
CA PHE A 494 22.64 23.24 -6.19
C PHE A 494 24.08 22.77 -6.48
N LEU A 495 24.53 22.76 -7.74
CA LEU A 495 25.88 22.34 -8.16
C LEU A 495 27.02 23.24 -7.64
N LYS A 496 26.73 24.24 -6.80
CA LYS A 496 27.72 25.18 -6.23
C LYS A 496 28.21 24.80 -4.83
N GLU A 497 27.56 23.85 -4.16
CA GLU A 497 27.94 23.38 -2.82
C GLU A 497 28.27 21.88 -2.85
N GLU A 498 29.14 21.42 -1.94
CA GLU A 498 29.39 19.99 -1.75
C GLU A 498 28.11 19.29 -1.29
N TYR A 499 27.52 18.45 -2.14
CA TYR A 499 26.35 17.67 -1.74
C TYR A 499 26.77 16.50 -0.85
N LEU A 500 26.18 16.44 0.35
CA LEU A 500 26.28 15.31 1.25
C LEU A 500 25.00 14.46 1.16
N CYS A 501 25.18 13.15 1.01
CA CYS A 501 24.06 12.22 0.95
C CYS A 501 23.17 12.32 2.20
N LYS A 502 21.88 12.69 2.01
CA LYS A 502 20.89 12.85 3.09
C LYS A 502 20.76 11.65 4.04
N ASN A 503 21.08 10.44 3.58
CA ASN A 503 20.96 9.21 4.39
C ASN A 503 22.22 8.85 5.20
N CYS A 504 23.43 9.17 4.71
CA CYS A 504 24.69 8.70 5.34
C CYS A 504 25.79 9.75 5.44
N ASN A 505 25.50 11.00 5.04
CA ASN A 505 26.42 12.14 5.01
C ASN A 505 27.72 11.92 4.22
N SER A 506 27.73 10.96 3.29
CA SER A 506 28.87 10.75 2.40
C SER A 506 28.89 11.77 1.27
N ASN A 507 30.09 12.24 0.91
CA ASN A 507 30.35 13.03 -0.29
C ASN A 507 30.63 12.18 -1.53
N ARG A 508 30.66 10.84 -1.42
CA ARG A 508 30.85 9.92 -2.56
C ARG A 508 29.56 9.74 -3.35
N VAL A 509 29.09 10.82 -3.95
CA VAL A 509 27.86 10.87 -4.72
C VAL A 509 28.14 11.05 -6.21
N GLU A 510 27.23 10.57 -7.05
CA GLU A 510 27.26 10.77 -8.50
C GLU A 510 25.94 11.40 -8.96
N PHE A 511 26.02 12.37 -9.88
CA PHE A 511 24.82 12.91 -10.52
C PHE A 511 24.51 12.08 -11.76
N ILE A 512 23.32 11.48 -11.81
CA ILE A 512 22.82 10.70 -12.94
C ILE A 512 21.87 11.57 -13.74
N ASN A 513 22.31 11.97 -14.93
CA ASN A 513 21.49 12.76 -15.85
C ASN A 513 20.54 11.84 -16.64
N LYS A 514 19.26 12.21 -16.69
CA LYS A 514 18.24 11.57 -17.54
C LYS A 514 17.84 12.54 -18.64
N GLU A 515 17.92 12.08 -19.89
CA GLU A 515 17.40 12.82 -21.01
C GLU A 515 15.86 12.77 -21.00
N PRO A 516 15.16 13.89 -21.28
CA PRO A 516 13.73 13.84 -21.53
C PRO A 516 13.43 12.92 -22.72
N LEU A 517 12.32 12.17 -22.68
CA LEU A 517 11.97 11.20 -23.74
C LEU A 517 11.80 11.87 -25.11
N LEU A 518 11.58 13.19 -25.17
CA LEU A 518 11.36 13.92 -26.40
C LEU A 518 12.03 15.31 -26.34
N LYS A 519 12.76 15.65 -27.42
CA LYS A 519 13.09 17.03 -27.77
C LYS A 519 11.78 17.77 -28.03
N SER A 520 11.71 18.97 -27.44
CA SER A 520 10.69 20.02 -27.57
C SER A 520 9.85 19.99 -28.84
#